data_AF-A0AAJ0H4G7-F1
#
_entry.id   AF-A0AAJ0H4G7-F1
#
_cell.length_a   1.000
_cell.length_b   1.000
_cell.length_c   1.000
_cell.angle_alpha   90.00
_cell.angle_beta   90.00
_cell.angle_gamma   90.00
#
_symmetry.space_group_name_H-M   'P 1'
#
loop_
_entity.id
_entity.type
_entity.pdbx_description
1 polymer ?
#
loop_
_entity_poly.entity_id
_entity_poly.type
_entity_poly.pdbx_seq_one_letter_code
_entity_poly.pdbx_strand_id
1 'polypeptide(L)'
;MAESPSSDPDFLHREEDWPDPDVDSSTEEGAEIMRLQAAYGNLPTSLYDKTRDHQDQLTEAERQLLLSRGDVLGKALAYPDSLTTEEIHEARGWPPPDIVRANIQRATGGRLSTPAELHAKAKNAFDRGQFDAVISDDEAFLIAHNFYDRDEYDPCRAMAAHAIPGFGHVLTLLSRRLGLDLAVWKACAERDRRTPLTITPPPVPSAVPVPSRVDLVGSGPWPDTYGYGGVGGFQLFQQDTGSPDFACDAAPGWAALPEDQKEAYRARAELLRREAWADYELRLAYDDAGLLGLAYPNPNLAPPLSGFEVFRNELVAGDGGLGFWEVLAWWEALSHEQRTSYEVRAWEVRAAAAQ
;
A
#
# COMPACT_ATOMS: atom_id res chain seq x y z
N MET A 1 45.84 -33.51 37.12
CA MET A 1 46.11 -32.14 36.66
C MET A 1 46.03 -32.14 35.15
N ALA A 2 44.87 -31.77 34.63
CA ALA A 2 44.62 -31.61 33.20
C ALA A 2 43.72 -30.37 33.10
N GLU A 3 44.29 -29.28 32.60
CA GLU A 3 43.59 -28.01 32.39
C GLU A 3 42.93 -28.05 31.02
N SER A 4 41.63 -27.75 31.00
CA SER A 4 40.85 -27.53 29.78
C SER A 4 40.90 -26.05 29.40
N PRO A 5 41.23 -25.69 28.15
CA PRO A 5 41.04 -24.33 27.68
C PRO A 5 39.59 -24.14 27.22
N SER A 6 38.86 -23.30 27.95
CA SER A 6 37.64 -22.65 27.50
C SER A 6 38.05 -21.49 26.59
N SER A 7 37.67 -21.57 25.32
CA SER A 7 37.79 -20.49 24.34
C SER A 7 36.38 -20.10 23.91
N ASP A 8 35.81 -19.13 24.60
CA ASP A 8 34.66 -18.36 24.14
C ASP A 8 35.13 -17.44 23.00
N PRO A 9 34.44 -17.41 21.84
CA PRO A 9 34.71 -16.42 20.81
C PRO A 9 34.13 -15.07 21.23
N ASP A 10 34.99 -14.05 21.26
CA ASP A 10 34.64 -12.63 21.36
C ASP A 10 33.55 -12.30 20.33
N PHE A 11 32.31 -12.12 20.80
CA PHE A 11 31.29 -11.39 20.07
C PHE A 11 31.68 -9.92 20.07
N LEU A 12 32.48 -9.55 19.08
CA LEU A 12 32.68 -8.15 18.69
C LEU A 12 31.32 -7.53 18.41
N HIS A 13 30.88 -6.67 19.32
CA HIS A 13 29.80 -5.72 19.09
C HIS A 13 30.20 -4.82 17.92
N ARG A 14 29.74 -5.17 16.71
CA ARG A 14 29.75 -4.26 15.58
C ARG A 14 28.66 -3.23 15.85
N GLU A 15 29.04 -2.15 16.53
CA GLU A 15 28.22 -0.95 16.57
C GLU A 15 28.01 -0.54 15.11
N GLU A 16 26.76 -0.67 14.65
CA GLU A 16 26.33 -0.13 13.39
C GLU A 16 26.56 1.38 13.47
N ASP A 17 27.39 1.88 12.56
CA ASP A 17 27.76 3.28 12.39
C ASP A 17 26.54 4.04 11.87
N TRP A 18 25.54 4.17 12.73
CA TRP A 18 24.38 5.02 12.48
C TRP A 18 24.87 6.46 12.46
N PRO A 19 24.49 7.27 11.46
CA PRO A 19 24.92 8.66 11.39
C PRO A 19 24.59 9.37 12.69
N ASP A 20 25.58 10.08 13.25
CA ASP A 20 25.46 10.81 14.51
C ASP A 20 24.22 11.73 14.43
N PRO A 21 23.19 11.53 15.28
CA PRO A 21 21.96 12.33 15.24
C PRO A 21 22.21 13.82 15.52
N ASP A 22 23.43 14.17 15.95
CA ASP A 22 23.87 15.51 16.26
C ASP A 22 24.59 16.23 15.09
N VAL A 23 24.46 15.75 13.83
CA VAL A 23 24.90 16.55 12.67
C VAL A 23 24.15 17.88 12.67
N ASP A 24 24.91 18.94 12.99
CA ASP A 24 24.41 20.30 13.08
C ASP A 24 23.80 20.70 11.74
N SER A 25 22.48 20.84 11.72
CA SER A 25 21.68 21.27 10.55
C SER A 25 22.09 22.63 9.96
N SER A 26 22.92 23.41 10.66
CA SER A 26 23.51 24.65 10.16
C SER A 26 24.76 24.44 9.30
N THR A 27 25.34 23.24 9.31
CA THR A 27 26.39 22.86 8.37
C THR A 27 25.80 22.59 6.99
N GLU A 28 26.60 22.81 5.94
CA GLU A 28 26.16 22.55 4.56
C GLU A 28 25.78 21.07 4.36
N GLU A 29 26.49 20.16 5.02
CA GLU A 29 26.21 18.72 5.05
C GLU A 29 24.92 18.39 5.80
N GLY A 30 24.66 19.01 6.95
CA GLY A 30 23.39 18.88 7.68
C GLY A 30 22.19 19.48 6.94
N ALA A 31 22.38 20.61 6.24
CA ALA A 31 21.36 21.22 5.40
C ALA A 31 21.05 20.37 4.16
N GLU A 32 22.05 19.68 3.60
CA GLU A 32 21.87 18.75 2.49
C GLU A 32 21.17 17.46 2.95
N ILE A 33 21.50 16.91 4.13
CA ILE A 33 20.80 15.78 4.74
C ILE A 33 19.34 16.12 5.06
N MET A 34 19.05 17.31 5.61
CA MET A 34 17.69 17.80 5.85
C MET A 34 16.90 17.99 4.54
N ARG A 35 17.53 18.52 3.48
CA ARG A 35 16.91 18.62 2.15
C ARG A 35 16.63 17.25 1.54
N LEU A 36 17.57 16.31 1.70
CA LEU A 36 17.38 14.94 1.28
C LEU A 36 16.23 14.31 2.07
N GLN A 37 16.21 14.38 3.40
CA GLN A 37 15.12 13.88 4.25
C GLN A 37 13.74 14.49 3.93
N ALA A 38 13.67 15.80 3.66
CA ALA A 38 12.43 16.41 3.16
C ALA A 38 12.02 15.90 1.77
N ALA A 39 12.98 15.43 0.96
CA ALA A 39 12.76 14.76 -0.31
C ALA A 39 12.46 13.25 -0.20
N TYR A 40 12.68 12.60 0.96
CA TYR A 40 12.39 11.16 1.17
C TYR A 40 10.92 10.83 0.89
N GLY A 41 10.01 11.78 1.12
CA GLY A 41 8.58 11.61 0.86
C GLY A 41 8.19 11.71 -0.62
N ASN A 42 9.05 12.26 -1.49
CA ASN A 42 8.66 12.67 -2.84
C ASN A 42 9.75 12.39 -3.89
N LEU A 43 10.27 11.17 -3.93
CA LEU A 43 11.02 10.73 -5.11
C LEU A 43 10.13 10.90 -6.36
N PRO A 44 10.57 11.65 -7.39
CA PRO A 44 9.75 11.89 -8.56
C PRO A 44 9.36 10.58 -9.25
N THR A 45 8.10 10.44 -9.65
CA THR A 45 7.63 9.25 -10.38
C THR A 45 8.47 8.93 -11.61
N SER A 46 8.97 9.98 -12.29
CA SER A 46 9.87 9.85 -13.44
C SER A 46 11.19 9.15 -13.11
N LEU A 47 11.70 9.29 -11.88
CA LEU A 47 12.90 8.58 -11.42
C LEU A 47 12.60 7.08 -11.26
N TYR A 48 11.47 6.71 -10.67
CA TYR A 48 11.04 5.31 -10.60
C TYR A 48 10.87 4.70 -11.99
N ASP A 49 10.23 5.41 -12.93
CA ASP A 49 10.11 4.93 -14.31
C ASP A 49 11.49 4.74 -14.98
N LYS A 50 12.41 5.69 -14.79
CA LYS A 50 13.79 5.59 -15.29
C LYS A 50 14.52 4.39 -14.68
N THR A 51 14.37 4.10 -13.39
CA THR A 51 14.98 2.91 -12.76
C THR A 51 14.42 1.60 -13.31
N ARG A 52 13.17 1.57 -13.78
CA ARG A 52 12.55 0.37 -14.35
C ARG A 52 13.05 0.07 -15.76
N ASP A 53 13.21 1.13 -16.58
CA ASP A 53 13.42 0.97 -18.03
C ASP A 53 14.85 1.32 -18.49
N HIS A 54 15.60 2.12 -17.72
CA HIS A 54 16.89 2.69 -18.11
C HIS A 54 17.90 2.69 -16.94
N GLN A 55 18.07 1.54 -16.28
CA GLN A 55 19.02 1.36 -15.16
C GLN A 55 20.45 1.83 -15.47
N ASP A 56 20.91 1.62 -16.69
CA ASP A 56 22.23 1.99 -17.19
C ASP A 56 22.42 3.51 -17.34
N GLN A 57 21.33 4.27 -17.39
CA GLN A 57 21.33 5.74 -17.56
C GLN A 57 21.15 6.51 -16.25
N LEU A 58 21.04 5.81 -15.11
CA LEU A 58 21.00 6.46 -13.80
C LEU A 58 22.38 7.05 -13.48
N THR A 59 22.37 8.36 -13.23
CA THR A 59 23.53 9.12 -12.74
C THR A 59 23.82 8.76 -11.28
N GLU A 60 25.03 9.05 -10.81
CA GLU A 60 25.39 8.76 -9.41
C GLU A 60 24.51 9.53 -8.42
N ALA A 61 24.20 10.81 -8.70
CA ALA A 61 23.29 11.60 -7.86
C ALA A 61 21.88 10.98 -7.77
N GLU A 62 21.35 10.45 -8.88
CA GLU A 62 20.07 9.73 -8.89
C GLU A 62 20.14 8.43 -8.07
N ARG A 63 21.25 7.69 -8.14
CA ARG A 63 21.45 6.48 -7.32
C ARG A 63 21.57 6.81 -5.83
N GLN A 64 22.31 7.85 -5.47
CA GLN A 64 22.39 8.34 -4.08
C GLN A 64 21.03 8.80 -3.57
N LEU A 65 20.23 9.45 -4.41
CA LEU A 65 18.86 9.84 -4.06
C LEU A 65 17.96 8.62 -3.83
N LEU A 66 18.08 7.56 -4.63
CA LEU A 66 17.35 6.30 -4.40
C LEU A 66 17.83 5.57 -3.14
N LEU A 67 19.15 5.53 -2.90
CA LEU A 67 19.74 4.97 -1.68
C LEU A 67 19.33 5.75 -0.44
N SER A 68 19.11 7.06 -0.56
CA SER A 68 18.68 7.89 0.56
C SER A 68 17.37 7.39 1.16
N ARG A 69 16.51 6.68 0.41
CA ARG A 69 15.31 6.01 0.95
C ARG A 69 15.61 5.09 2.14
N GLY A 70 16.84 4.56 2.25
CA GLY A 70 17.32 3.86 3.44
C GLY A 70 16.79 2.44 3.62
N ASP A 71 16.19 1.84 2.59
CA ASP A 71 15.64 0.49 2.64
C ASP A 71 16.03 -0.37 1.42
N VAL A 72 15.61 -1.63 1.45
CA VAL A 72 15.91 -2.61 0.40
C VAL A 72 15.33 -2.20 -0.96
N LEU A 73 14.21 -1.46 -0.99
CA LEU A 73 13.60 -1.00 -2.23
C LEU A 73 14.43 0.11 -2.87
N GLY A 74 14.92 1.06 -2.08
CA GLY A 74 15.89 2.07 -2.52
C GLY A 74 17.15 1.44 -3.09
N LYS A 75 17.72 0.45 -2.39
CA LYS A 75 18.87 -0.31 -2.88
C LYS A 75 18.55 -1.10 -4.15
N ALA A 76 17.39 -1.73 -4.26
CA ALA A 76 16.97 -2.47 -5.44
C ALA A 76 16.78 -1.56 -6.67
N LEU A 77 16.29 -0.33 -6.46
CA LEU A 77 16.16 0.66 -7.53
C LEU A 77 17.52 1.26 -7.91
N ALA A 78 18.44 1.42 -6.95
CA ALA A 78 19.74 2.04 -7.19
C ALA A 78 20.78 1.06 -7.76
N TYR A 79 20.91 -0.15 -7.21
CA TYR A 79 21.92 -1.13 -7.60
C TYR A 79 21.34 -2.56 -7.55
N PRO A 80 20.43 -2.90 -8.47
CA PRO A 80 19.75 -4.20 -8.45
C PRO A 80 20.68 -5.43 -8.56
N ASP A 81 21.89 -5.29 -9.12
CA ASP A 81 22.89 -6.38 -9.18
C ASP A 81 23.67 -6.58 -7.87
N SER A 82 23.57 -5.63 -6.93
CA SER A 82 24.25 -5.69 -5.63
C SER A 82 23.43 -6.38 -4.54
N LEU A 83 22.19 -6.75 -4.85
CA LEU A 83 21.29 -7.38 -3.90
C LEU A 83 21.74 -8.80 -3.56
N THR A 84 21.70 -9.12 -2.28
CA THR A 84 21.81 -10.49 -1.77
C THR A 84 20.54 -11.28 -2.06
N THR A 85 20.57 -12.60 -1.80
CA THR A 85 19.37 -13.44 -2.02
C THR A 85 18.26 -13.06 -1.06
N GLU A 86 18.61 -12.77 0.20
CA GLU A 86 17.71 -12.33 1.25
C GLU A 86 17.05 -10.99 0.88
N GLU A 87 17.84 -10.01 0.39
CA GLU A 87 17.32 -8.72 -0.06
C GLU A 87 16.41 -8.84 -1.29
N ILE A 88 16.71 -9.76 -2.22
CA ILE A 88 15.80 -10.05 -3.35
C ILE A 88 14.45 -10.54 -2.83
N HIS A 89 14.46 -11.45 -1.85
CA HIS A 89 13.23 -11.99 -1.27
C HIS A 89 12.43 -10.88 -0.54
N GLU A 90 13.09 -10.07 0.27
CA GLU A 90 12.46 -8.94 0.95
C GLU A 90 11.86 -7.92 -0.04
N ALA A 91 12.65 -7.49 -1.04
CA ALA A 91 12.21 -6.54 -2.05
C ALA A 91 11.05 -7.06 -2.93
N ARG A 92 10.95 -8.38 -3.10
CA ARG A 92 9.84 -9.06 -3.80
C ARG A 92 8.63 -9.33 -2.90
N GLY A 93 8.77 -9.13 -1.59
CA GLY A 93 7.79 -9.57 -0.61
C GLY A 93 7.64 -11.08 -0.51
N TRP A 94 8.66 -11.85 -0.90
CA TRP A 94 8.70 -13.32 -0.74
C TRP A 94 9.02 -13.72 0.71
N PRO A 95 8.65 -14.93 1.14
CA PRO A 95 9.19 -15.52 2.37
C PRO A 95 10.73 -15.62 2.34
N PRO A 96 11.40 -15.89 3.48
CA PRO A 96 12.84 -16.15 3.52
C PRO A 96 13.27 -17.26 2.54
N PRO A 97 14.52 -17.24 2.03
CA PRO A 97 14.95 -18.15 0.96
C PRO A 97 14.84 -19.65 1.27
N ASP A 98 15.07 -20.04 2.51
CA ASP A 98 14.91 -21.41 3.00
C ASP A 98 13.43 -21.84 3.06
N ILE A 99 12.53 -20.94 3.47
CA ILE A 99 11.08 -21.18 3.47
C ILE A 99 10.55 -21.32 2.04
N VAL A 100 10.93 -20.41 1.13
CA VAL A 100 10.56 -20.50 -0.29
C VAL A 100 11.05 -21.82 -0.91
N ARG A 101 12.29 -22.20 -0.63
CA ARG A 101 12.85 -23.48 -1.08
C ARG A 101 12.02 -24.66 -0.56
N ALA A 102 11.71 -24.67 0.73
CA ALA A 102 10.91 -25.73 1.35
C ALA A 102 9.50 -25.84 0.73
N ASN A 103 8.84 -24.69 0.51
CA ASN A 103 7.52 -24.63 -0.11
C ASN A 103 7.55 -25.16 -1.56
N ILE A 104 8.54 -24.75 -2.36
CA ILE A 104 8.72 -25.24 -3.74
C ILE A 104 9.03 -26.74 -3.74
N GLN A 105 9.92 -27.22 -2.88
CA GLN A 105 10.22 -28.65 -2.80
C GLN A 105 8.98 -29.46 -2.40
N ARG A 106 8.16 -28.96 -1.47
CA ARG A 106 6.89 -29.59 -1.07
C ARG A 106 5.93 -29.68 -2.26
N ALA A 107 5.66 -28.57 -2.94
CA ALA A 107 4.73 -28.52 -4.07
C ALA A 107 5.20 -29.33 -5.30
N THR A 108 6.51 -29.47 -5.50
CA THR A 108 7.07 -30.16 -6.68
C THR A 108 7.47 -31.61 -6.42
N GLY A 109 7.36 -32.09 -5.17
CA GLY A 109 7.88 -33.39 -4.75
C GLY A 109 9.42 -33.47 -4.82
N GLY A 110 10.09 -32.37 -4.50
CA GLY A 110 11.55 -32.23 -4.44
C GLY A 110 12.24 -32.08 -5.80
N ARG A 111 11.47 -31.98 -6.90
CA ARG A 111 12.03 -31.89 -8.26
C ARG A 111 12.65 -30.53 -8.56
N LEU A 112 12.08 -29.46 -8.00
CA LEU A 112 12.59 -28.10 -8.12
C LEU A 112 12.87 -27.53 -6.73
N SER A 113 13.70 -26.50 -6.65
CA SER A 113 14.10 -25.90 -5.38
C SER A 113 14.16 -24.37 -5.38
N THR A 114 14.01 -23.74 -6.55
CA THR A 114 14.14 -22.28 -6.68
C THR A 114 12.95 -21.65 -7.42
N PRO A 115 12.62 -20.37 -7.14
CA PRO A 115 11.62 -19.62 -7.89
C PRO A 115 11.84 -19.60 -9.40
N ALA A 116 13.09 -19.42 -9.83
CA ALA A 116 13.45 -19.35 -11.25
C ALA A 116 13.18 -20.67 -11.99
N GLU A 117 13.49 -21.81 -11.37
CA GLU A 117 13.19 -23.14 -11.92
C GLU A 117 11.68 -23.35 -12.09
N LEU A 118 10.89 -23.00 -11.06
CA LEU A 118 9.44 -23.17 -11.09
C LEU A 118 8.78 -22.24 -12.12
N HIS A 119 9.23 -20.98 -12.21
CA HIS A 119 8.80 -20.07 -13.28
C HIS A 119 9.20 -20.56 -14.67
N ALA A 120 10.41 -21.07 -14.85
CA ALA A 120 10.87 -21.59 -16.15
C ALA A 120 10.01 -22.79 -16.59
N LYS A 121 9.67 -23.69 -15.67
CA LYS A 121 8.72 -24.79 -15.92
C LYS A 121 7.36 -24.26 -16.36
N ALA A 122 6.80 -23.31 -15.61
CA ALA A 122 5.50 -22.70 -15.88
C ALA A 122 5.47 -21.93 -17.21
N LYS A 123 6.54 -21.20 -17.52
CA LYS A 123 6.72 -20.51 -18.80
C LYS A 123 6.76 -21.49 -19.97
N ASN A 124 7.56 -22.55 -19.87
CA ASN A 124 7.65 -23.57 -20.92
C ASN A 124 6.29 -24.23 -21.19
N ALA A 125 5.55 -24.56 -20.12
CA ALA A 125 4.21 -25.10 -20.22
C ALA A 125 3.22 -24.10 -20.86
N PHE A 126 3.31 -22.82 -20.48
CA PHE A 126 2.51 -21.73 -21.04
C PHE A 126 2.77 -21.55 -22.55
N ASP A 127 4.04 -21.43 -22.95
CA ASP A 127 4.46 -21.25 -24.34
C ASP A 127 4.02 -22.41 -25.25
N ARG A 128 3.88 -23.63 -24.70
CA ARG A 128 3.42 -24.82 -25.41
C ARG A 128 1.90 -25.03 -25.39
N GLY A 129 1.13 -24.17 -24.70
CA GLY A 129 -0.31 -24.35 -24.51
C GLY A 129 -0.66 -25.58 -23.67
N GLN A 130 0.25 -26.02 -22.79
CA GLN A 130 0.12 -27.20 -21.94
C GLN A 130 0.08 -26.83 -20.44
N PHE A 131 -0.22 -25.58 -20.13
CA PHE A 131 -0.16 -25.03 -18.77
C PHE A 131 -0.95 -25.87 -17.75
N ASP A 132 -2.22 -26.17 -18.06
CA ASP A 132 -3.09 -26.92 -17.16
C ASP A 132 -2.68 -28.39 -16.96
N ALA A 133 -2.00 -28.97 -17.95
CA ALA A 133 -1.55 -30.36 -17.92
C ALA A 133 -0.21 -30.54 -17.17
N VAL A 134 0.65 -29.52 -17.16
CA VAL A 134 2.04 -29.62 -16.68
C VAL A 134 2.23 -28.98 -15.30
N ILE A 135 1.51 -27.91 -15.02
CA ILE A 135 1.58 -27.18 -13.74
C ILE A 135 0.49 -27.72 -12.83
N SER A 136 0.87 -28.14 -11.63
CA SER A 136 -0.09 -28.56 -10.61
C SER A 136 -0.77 -27.36 -9.94
N ASP A 137 -1.87 -27.59 -9.22
CA ASP A 137 -2.59 -26.51 -8.52
C ASP A 137 -1.74 -25.89 -7.41
N ASP A 138 -0.92 -26.67 -6.70
CA ASP A 138 -0.02 -26.15 -5.66
C ASP A 138 1.13 -25.33 -6.26
N GLU A 139 1.69 -25.77 -7.38
CA GLU A 139 2.70 -25.00 -8.13
C GLU A 139 2.12 -23.67 -8.66
N ALA A 140 0.90 -23.70 -9.20
CA ALA A 140 0.21 -22.50 -9.65
C ALA A 140 -0.10 -21.55 -8.48
N PHE A 141 -0.56 -22.09 -7.34
CA PHE A 141 -0.82 -21.33 -6.12
C PHE A 141 0.44 -20.61 -5.64
N LEU A 142 1.58 -21.32 -5.51
CA LEU A 142 2.83 -20.71 -5.06
C LEU A 142 3.27 -19.55 -5.96
N ILE A 143 3.19 -19.70 -7.29
CA ILE A 143 3.54 -18.59 -8.19
C ILE A 143 2.56 -17.42 -8.01
N ALA A 144 1.26 -17.68 -7.94
CA ALA A 144 0.23 -16.63 -7.79
C ALA A 144 0.39 -15.84 -6.49
N HIS A 145 0.76 -16.51 -5.40
CA HIS A 145 0.81 -15.98 -4.05
C HIS A 145 2.25 -15.78 -3.55
N ASN A 146 3.17 -15.38 -4.44
CA ASN A 146 4.52 -14.96 -4.07
C ASN A 146 5.30 -15.97 -3.19
N PHE A 147 5.07 -17.26 -3.43
CA PHE A 147 5.69 -18.43 -2.77
C PHE A 147 5.36 -18.62 -1.29
N TYR A 148 4.36 -17.91 -0.75
CA TYR A 148 3.78 -18.25 0.54
C TYR A 148 3.00 -19.56 0.45
N ASP A 149 3.03 -20.34 1.52
CA ASP A 149 2.10 -21.46 1.66
C ASP A 149 0.66 -20.93 1.84
N ARG A 150 -0.34 -21.79 1.59
CA ARG A 150 -1.77 -21.43 1.69
C ARG A 150 -2.15 -20.87 3.05
N ASP A 151 -1.51 -21.37 4.10
CA ASP A 151 -1.79 -20.97 5.49
C ASP A 151 -1.00 -19.74 5.94
N GLU A 152 0.04 -19.36 5.20
CA GLU A 152 0.94 -18.24 5.54
C GLU A 152 0.72 -17.01 4.65
N TYR A 153 0.01 -17.17 3.52
CA TYR A 153 -0.27 -16.07 2.61
C TYR A 153 -1.24 -15.08 3.25
N ASP A 154 -0.72 -13.88 3.51
CA ASP A 154 -1.54 -12.76 3.95
C ASP A 154 -1.77 -11.78 2.78
N PRO A 155 -2.97 -11.77 2.16
CA PRO A 155 -3.29 -10.84 1.07
C PRO A 155 -3.17 -9.38 1.51
N CYS A 156 -3.37 -9.12 2.79
CA CYS A 156 -3.29 -7.81 3.41
C CYS A 156 -1.88 -7.23 3.31
N ARG A 157 -0.88 -8.04 3.71
CA ARG A 157 0.53 -7.69 3.58
C ARG A 157 0.93 -7.43 2.13
N ALA A 158 0.43 -8.24 1.19
CA ALA A 158 0.68 -8.03 -0.24
C ALA A 158 0.09 -6.69 -0.73
N MET A 159 -1.15 -6.37 -0.35
CA MET A 159 -1.81 -5.10 -0.69
C MET A 159 -1.09 -3.90 -0.08
N ALA A 160 -0.69 -3.97 1.20
CA ALA A 160 0.06 -2.91 1.87
C ALA A 160 1.40 -2.64 1.19
N ALA A 161 2.13 -3.68 0.77
CA ALA A 161 3.37 -3.52 0.01
C ALA A 161 3.16 -2.77 -1.32
N HIS A 162 2.03 -3.00 -2.01
CA HIS A 162 1.68 -2.28 -3.24
C HIS A 162 1.39 -0.78 -3.04
N ALA A 163 1.06 -0.36 -1.82
CA ALA A 163 0.90 1.07 -1.51
C ALA A 163 2.24 1.80 -1.34
N ILE A 164 3.35 1.07 -1.17
CA ILE A 164 4.68 1.67 -1.00
C ILE A 164 5.17 2.26 -2.34
N PRO A 165 5.50 3.57 -2.40
CA PRO A 165 6.02 4.19 -3.62
C PRO A 165 7.26 3.45 -4.17
N GLY A 166 7.26 3.18 -5.48
CA GLY A 166 8.35 2.47 -6.16
C GLY A 166 8.31 0.93 -6.05
N PHE A 167 7.47 0.34 -5.19
CA PHE A 167 7.40 -1.12 -5.04
C PHE A 167 7.02 -1.82 -6.35
N GLY A 168 6.03 -1.32 -7.08
CA GLY A 168 5.64 -1.88 -8.39
C GLY A 168 6.78 -1.82 -9.43
N HIS A 169 7.62 -0.77 -9.39
CA HIS A 169 8.79 -0.63 -10.24
C HIS A 169 9.87 -1.64 -9.86
N VAL A 170 10.14 -1.83 -8.57
CA VAL A 170 11.06 -2.87 -8.06
C VAL A 170 10.59 -4.26 -8.49
N LEU A 171 9.30 -4.59 -8.30
CA LEU A 171 8.75 -5.88 -8.71
C LEU A 171 8.96 -6.13 -10.19
N THR A 172 8.69 -5.14 -11.05
CA THR A 172 8.88 -5.26 -12.50
C THR A 172 10.35 -5.43 -12.85
N LEU A 173 11.23 -4.60 -12.28
CA LEU A 173 12.68 -4.61 -12.50
C LEU A 173 13.29 -5.97 -12.12
N LEU A 174 13.02 -6.44 -10.91
CA LEU A 174 13.52 -7.73 -10.42
C LEU A 174 12.90 -8.90 -11.18
N SER A 175 11.60 -8.85 -11.55
CA SER A 175 10.99 -9.92 -12.34
C SER A 175 11.68 -10.08 -13.70
N ARG A 176 11.98 -8.98 -14.40
CA ARG A 176 12.73 -9.02 -15.67
C ARG A 176 14.11 -9.65 -15.49
N ARG A 177 14.83 -9.27 -14.43
CA ARG A 177 16.20 -9.75 -14.16
C ARG A 177 16.26 -11.22 -13.75
N LEU A 178 15.27 -11.66 -12.98
CA LEU A 178 15.15 -13.06 -12.54
C LEU A 178 14.49 -13.96 -13.60
N GLY A 179 14.10 -13.42 -14.76
CA GLY A 179 13.42 -14.17 -15.82
C GLY A 179 11.99 -14.61 -15.45
N LEU A 180 11.34 -13.90 -14.53
CA LEU A 180 9.98 -14.18 -14.08
C LEU A 180 9.00 -13.48 -15.02
N ASP A 181 8.32 -14.27 -15.84
CA ASP A 181 7.34 -13.77 -16.80
C ASP A 181 6.02 -13.39 -16.10
N LEU A 182 5.61 -12.13 -16.22
CA LEU A 182 4.38 -11.62 -15.63
C LEU A 182 3.12 -12.27 -16.26
N ALA A 183 3.20 -12.74 -17.51
CA ALA A 183 2.11 -13.47 -18.14
C ALA A 183 1.89 -14.84 -17.46
N VAL A 184 2.98 -15.51 -17.07
CA VAL A 184 2.94 -16.75 -16.30
C VAL A 184 2.30 -16.51 -14.93
N TRP A 185 2.71 -15.45 -14.24
CA TRP A 185 2.09 -15.07 -12.97
C TRP A 185 0.59 -14.82 -13.09
N LYS A 186 0.15 -14.07 -14.12
CA LYS A 186 -1.28 -13.84 -14.39
C LYS A 186 -2.03 -15.13 -14.69
N ALA A 187 -1.44 -16.05 -15.45
CA ALA A 187 -2.04 -17.35 -15.76
C ALA A 187 -2.21 -18.21 -14.49
N CYS A 188 -1.22 -18.23 -13.60
CA CYS A 188 -1.29 -18.86 -12.29
C CYS A 188 -2.42 -18.26 -11.44
N ALA A 189 -2.49 -16.92 -11.32
CA ALA A 189 -3.50 -16.24 -10.52
C ALA A 189 -4.93 -16.44 -11.06
N GLU A 190 -5.09 -16.48 -12.38
CA GLU A 190 -6.39 -16.78 -13.01
C GLU A 190 -6.82 -18.22 -12.79
N ARG A 191 -5.88 -19.17 -12.82
CA ARG A 191 -6.17 -20.57 -12.52
C ARG A 191 -6.56 -20.74 -11.06
N ASP A 192 -5.81 -20.14 -10.14
CA ASP A 192 -6.13 -20.21 -8.71
C ASP A 192 -7.54 -19.67 -8.41
N ARG A 193 -7.93 -18.56 -9.04
CA ARG A 193 -9.29 -18.01 -8.95
C ARG A 193 -10.38 -18.95 -9.48
N ARG A 194 -10.05 -19.86 -10.40
CA ARG A 194 -10.98 -20.88 -10.94
C ARG A 194 -11.04 -22.13 -10.09
N THR A 195 -10.00 -22.43 -9.33
CA THR A 195 -9.97 -23.59 -8.44
C THR A 195 -10.93 -23.30 -7.28
N PRO A 196 -12.06 -24.02 -7.17
CA PRO A 196 -12.95 -23.82 -6.03
C PRO A 196 -12.16 -24.10 -4.77
N LEU A 197 -12.04 -23.08 -3.92
CA LEU A 197 -11.36 -23.19 -2.64
C LEU A 197 -11.99 -24.36 -1.89
N THR A 198 -11.33 -25.51 -1.94
CA THR A 198 -11.65 -26.66 -1.09
C THR A 198 -11.00 -26.40 0.26
N ILE A 199 -11.19 -25.17 0.78
CA ILE A 199 -11.02 -24.89 2.18
C ILE A 199 -12.19 -25.64 2.79
N THR A 200 -11.93 -26.84 3.28
CA THR A 200 -12.80 -27.42 4.29
C THR A 200 -12.68 -26.43 5.44
N PRO A 201 -13.66 -25.54 5.69
CA PRO A 201 -13.48 -24.54 6.72
C PRO A 201 -13.15 -25.30 8.00
N PRO A 202 -12.09 -24.91 8.74
CA PRO A 202 -11.92 -25.45 10.09
C PRO A 202 -13.26 -25.30 10.81
N PRO A 203 -13.68 -26.25 11.66
CA PRO A 203 -14.94 -26.14 12.39
C PRO A 203 -14.92 -24.82 13.17
N VAL A 204 -15.55 -23.80 12.61
CA VAL A 204 -15.47 -22.44 13.14
C VAL A 204 -16.23 -22.46 14.46
N PRO A 205 -15.59 -22.11 15.59
CA PRO A 205 -16.34 -21.82 16.79
C PRO A 205 -17.19 -20.58 16.50
N SER A 206 -18.48 -20.78 16.21
CA SER A 206 -19.53 -19.77 16.01
C SER A 206 -19.11 -18.59 15.11
N ALA A 207 -19.39 -18.71 13.80
CA ALA A 207 -19.13 -17.67 12.81
C ALA A 207 -19.53 -16.27 13.32
N VAL A 208 -18.53 -15.39 13.44
CA VAL A 208 -18.78 -13.96 13.64
C VAL A 208 -19.64 -13.50 12.46
N PRO A 209 -20.81 -12.88 12.70
CA PRO A 209 -21.67 -12.38 11.64
C PRO A 209 -20.87 -11.43 10.74
N VAL A 210 -20.82 -11.75 9.44
CA VAL A 210 -20.22 -10.86 8.43
C VAL A 210 -21.04 -9.56 8.43
N PRO A 211 -20.39 -8.37 8.40
CA PRO A 211 -21.10 -7.10 8.25
C PRO A 211 -22.06 -7.15 7.06
N SER A 212 -23.25 -6.61 7.23
CA SER A 212 -24.26 -6.59 6.18
C SER A 212 -23.79 -5.74 4.99
N ARG A 213 -24.38 -5.92 3.81
CA ARG A 213 -24.10 -5.05 2.66
C ARG A 213 -24.30 -3.57 3.02
N VAL A 214 -25.31 -3.24 3.82
CA VAL A 214 -25.56 -1.87 4.28
C VAL A 214 -24.42 -1.35 5.17
N ASP A 215 -23.80 -2.22 5.97
CA ASP A 215 -22.64 -1.85 6.80
C ASP A 215 -21.42 -1.53 5.93
N LEU A 216 -21.24 -2.28 4.84
CA LEU A 216 -20.08 -2.17 3.97
C LEU A 216 -20.21 -1.03 2.95
N VAL A 217 -21.39 -0.81 2.38
CA VAL A 217 -21.57 0.14 1.25
C VAL A 217 -22.70 1.15 1.46
N GLY A 218 -23.51 1.02 2.51
CA GLY A 218 -24.67 1.87 2.79
C GLY A 218 -25.98 1.41 2.16
N SER A 219 -27.06 2.16 2.40
CA SER A 219 -28.46 1.78 2.08
C SER A 219 -29.14 2.65 1.01
N GLY A 220 -28.40 3.53 0.33
CA GLY A 220 -28.95 4.46 -0.66
C GLY A 220 -28.92 3.95 -2.12
N PRO A 221 -29.67 4.62 -3.02
CA PRO A 221 -29.63 4.35 -4.47
C PRO A 221 -28.38 4.96 -5.15
N TRP A 222 -27.47 5.54 -4.36
CA TRP A 222 -26.26 6.18 -4.84
C TRP A 222 -25.30 5.12 -5.40
N PRO A 223 -24.60 5.38 -6.51
CA PRO A 223 -23.54 4.51 -6.99
C PRO A 223 -22.49 4.27 -5.90
N ASP A 224 -21.86 3.11 -5.92
CA ASP A 224 -20.76 2.79 -5.01
C ASP A 224 -19.63 3.82 -5.20
N THR A 225 -19.50 4.78 -4.30
CA THR A 225 -18.47 5.84 -4.37
C THR A 225 -17.10 5.36 -3.88
N TYR A 226 -16.79 4.07 -4.02
CA TYR A 226 -15.50 3.47 -3.65
C TYR A 226 -14.30 4.25 -4.24
N GLY A 227 -14.47 4.88 -5.42
CA GLY A 227 -13.45 5.71 -6.06
C GLY A 227 -13.40 7.19 -5.62
N TYR A 228 -14.38 7.68 -4.86
CA TYR A 228 -14.50 9.08 -4.43
C TYR A 228 -14.50 9.21 -2.89
N GLY A 229 -13.95 8.23 -2.17
CA GLY A 229 -13.87 8.27 -0.70
C GLY A 229 -15.18 7.92 0.00
N GLY A 230 -16.08 7.19 -0.65
CA GLY A 230 -17.26 6.62 0.02
C GLY A 230 -16.85 5.59 1.07
N VAL A 231 -17.03 5.92 2.35
CA VAL A 231 -16.74 5.03 3.47
C VAL A 231 -18.03 4.36 3.94
N GLY A 232 -18.04 3.04 4.09
CA GLY A 232 -19.14 2.30 4.73
C GLY A 232 -19.19 2.51 6.25
N GLY A 233 -20.31 2.20 6.90
CA GLY A 233 -20.41 2.32 8.37
C GLY A 233 -19.38 1.43 9.10
N PHE A 234 -19.14 0.23 8.58
CA PHE A 234 -18.11 -0.67 9.09
C PHE A 234 -16.69 -0.11 8.90
N GLN A 235 -16.43 0.55 7.78
CA GLN A 235 -15.12 1.11 7.49
C GLN A 235 -14.82 2.36 8.35
N LEU A 236 -15.83 3.17 8.67
CA LEU A 236 -15.69 4.22 9.68
C LEU A 236 -15.37 3.64 11.06
N PHE A 237 -16.02 2.54 11.44
CA PHE A 237 -15.70 1.86 12.70
C PHE A 237 -14.25 1.33 12.74
N GLN A 238 -13.76 0.77 11.62
CA GLN A 238 -12.35 0.36 11.50
C GLN A 238 -11.40 1.54 11.77
N GLN A 239 -11.66 2.68 11.11
CA GLN A 239 -10.87 3.88 11.25
C GLN A 239 -10.90 4.45 12.67
N ASP A 240 -12.09 4.54 13.28
CA ASP A 240 -12.26 5.10 14.63
C ASP A 240 -11.62 4.21 15.72
N THR A 241 -11.62 2.89 15.53
CA THR A 241 -11.02 1.95 16.49
C THR A 241 -9.51 1.79 16.32
N GLY A 242 -8.92 2.45 15.33
CA GLY A 242 -7.51 2.26 14.98
C GLY A 242 -7.22 0.81 14.57
N SER A 243 -8.24 0.06 14.15
CA SER A 243 -8.06 -1.28 13.60
C SER A 243 -7.57 -1.10 12.16
N PRO A 244 -6.28 -1.33 11.88
CA PRO A 244 -5.70 -1.04 10.58
C PRO A 244 -6.42 -1.85 9.51
N ASP A 245 -7.05 -1.16 8.55
CA ASP A 245 -7.53 -1.55 7.20
C ASP A 245 -8.15 -2.94 6.93
N PHE A 246 -8.32 -3.82 7.92
CA PHE A 246 -8.72 -5.20 7.71
C PHE A 246 -10.07 -5.53 8.29
N ALA A 247 -10.94 -6.05 7.43
CA ALA A 247 -12.29 -6.45 7.80
C ALA A 247 -12.28 -7.60 8.81
N CYS A 248 -11.25 -8.44 8.81
CA CYS A 248 -11.16 -9.62 9.66
C CYS A 248 -11.01 -9.26 11.16
N ASP A 249 -10.17 -8.28 11.49
CA ASP A 249 -9.88 -7.92 12.88
C ASP A 249 -10.98 -7.05 13.49
N ALA A 250 -11.59 -6.20 12.68
CA ALA A 250 -12.69 -5.36 13.11
C ALA A 250 -14.05 -6.08 13.10
N ALA A 251 -14.23 -7.17 12.35
CA ALA A 251 -15.51 -7.87 12.27
C ALA A 251 -16.05 -8.37 13.62
N PRO A 252 -15.24 -8.95 14.52
CA PRO A 252 -15.70 -9.30 15.87
C PRO A 252 -16.15 -8.07 16.67
N GLY A 253 -15.38 -6.98 16.61
CA GLY A 253 -15.70 -5.72 17.28
C GLY A 253 -17.01 -5.12 16.76
N TRP A 254 -17.17 -5.06 15.44
CA TRP A 254 -18.41 -4.62 14.79
C TRP A 254 -19.58 -5.51 15.15
N ALA A 255 -19.44 -6.83 15.07
CA ALA A 255 -20.50 -7.77 15.38
C ALA A 255 -20.98 -7.64 16.85
N ALA A 256 -20.06 -7.31 17.76
CA ALA A 256 -20.35 -7.08 19.17
C ALA A 256 -21.00 -5.72 19.45
N LEU A 257 -20.96 -4.75 18.52
CA LEU A 257 -21.64 -3.47 18.70
C LEU A 257 -23.16 -3.67 18.80
N PRO A 258 -23.81 -2.98 19.75
CA PRO A 258 -25.26 -2.79 19.73
C PRO A 258 -25.74 -2.20 18.39
N GLU A 259 -26.93 -2.59 17.92
CA GLU A 259 -27.45 -2.12 16.62
C GLU A 259 -27.65 -0.61 16.55
N ASP A 260 -27.93 0.07 17.66
CA ASP A 260 -28.00 1.53 17.74
C ASP A 260 -26.64 2.20 17.47
N GLN A 261 -25.54 1.58 17.92
CA GLN A 261 -24.20 2.07 17.61
C GLN A 261 -23.82 1.80 16.14
N LYS A 262 -24.18 0.63 15.61
CA LYS A 262 -24.01 0.36 14.17
C LYS A 262 -24.82 1.34 13.32
N GLU A 263 -26.04 1.67 13.73
CA GLU A 263 -26.88 2.64 13.04
C GLU A 263 -26.28 4.05 13.05
N ALA A 264 -25.64 4.47 14.15
CA ALA A 264 -24.90 5.73 14.21
C ALA A 264 -23.74 5.75 13.18
N TYR A 265 -22.97 4.66 13.08
CA TYR A 265 -21.93 4.52 12.06
C TYR A 265 -22.49 4.53 10.63
N ARG A 266 -23.60 3.82 10.38
CA ARG A 266 -24.28 3.83 9.07
C ARG A 266 -24.78 5.23 8.70
N ALA A 267 -25.38 5.95 9.64
CA ALA A 267 -25.88 7.31 9.43
C ALA A 267 -24.74 8.28 9.11
N ARG A 268 -23.61 8.19 9.83
CA ARG A 268 -22.40 8.97 9.57
C ARG A 268 -21.81 8.67 8.18
N ALA A 269 -21.71 7.39 7.83
CA ALA A 269 -21.26 6.95 6.50
C ALA A 269 -22.18 7.46 5.38
N GLU A 270 -23.50 7.43 5.60
CA GLU A 270 -24.48 7.95 4.63
C GLU A 270 -24.36 9.47 4.44
N LEU A 271 -24.09 10.22 5.51
CA LEU A 271 -23.83 11.66 5.43
C LEU A 271 -22.61 11.96 4.56
N LEU A 272 -21.46 11.32 4.85
CA LEU A 272 -20.23 11.48 4.07
C LEU A 272 -20.43 11.08 2.61
N ARG A 273 -21.22 10.03 2.35
CA ARG A 273 -21.53 9.61 0.97
C ARG A 273 -22.35 10.65 0.23
N ARG A 274 -23.33 11.29 0.88
CA ARG A 274 -24.12 12.37 0.28
C ARG A 274 -23.28 13.61 -0.01
N GLU A 275 -22.36 13.95 0.88
CA GLU A 275 -21.42 15.05 0.66
C GLU A 275 -20.48 14.76 -0.51
N ALA A 276 -19.89 13.56 -0.57
CA ALA A 276 -19.06 13.13 -1.70
C ALA A 276 -19.84 13.10 -3.02
N TRP A 277 -21.11 12.71 -3.00
CA TRP A 277 -21.97 12.72 -4.18
C TRP A 277 -22.31 14.14 -4.64
N ALA A 278 -22.62 15.05 -3.71
CA ALA A 278 -22.86 16.45 -4.04
C ALA A 278 -21.62 17.10 -4.66
N ASP A 279 -20.41 16.80 -4.15
CA ASP A 279 -19.16 17.23 -4.75
C ASP A 279 -18.97 16.65 -6.16
N TYR A 280 -19.30 15.37 -6.36
CA TYR A 280 -19.26 14.74 -7.67
C TYR A 280 -20.23 15.38 -8.69
N GLU A 281 -21.48 15.64 -8.29
CA GLU A 281 -22.47 16.33 -9.15
C GLU A 281 -22.02 17.74 -9.50
N LEU A 282 -21.43 18.46 -8.54
CA LEU A 282 -20.85 19.77 -8.78
C LEU A 282 -19.72 19.69 -9.81
N ARG A 283 -18.83 18.68 -9.72
CA ARG A 283 -17.75 18.46 -10.71
C ARG A 283 -18.30 18.14 -12.10
N LEU A 284 -19.33 17.32 -12.21
CA LEU A 284 -19.97 17.03 -13.50
C LEU A 284 -20.59 18.28 -14.13
N ALA A 285 -21.26 19.11 -13.33
CA ALA A 285 -21.82 20.36 -13.82
C ALA A 285 -20.74 21.33 -14.33
N TYR A 286 -19.55 21.30 -13.73
CA TYR A 286 -18.39 22.07 -14.22
C TYR A 286 -17.79 21.51 -15.51
N ASP A 287 -17.83 20.19 -15.73
CA ASP A 287 -17.38 19.54 -16.97
C ASP A 287 -18.28 19.92 -18.15
N ASP A 288 -19.60 19.78 -17.96
CA ASP A 288 -20.61 20.10 -18.97
C ASP A 288 -20.60 21.60 -19.37
N ALA A 289 -20.19 22.48 -18.46
CA ALA A 289 -20.02 23.90 -18.74
C ALA A 289 -18.77 24.23 -19.58
N GLY A 290 -17.95 23.24 -19.92
CA GLY A 290 -16.69 23.43 -20.67
C GLY A 290 -15.61 24.16 -19.88
N LEU A 291 -15.80 24.34 -18.56
CA LEU A 291 -14.86 25.06 -17.68
C LEU A 291 -13.68 24.17 -17.25
N LEU A 292 -13.77 22.85 -17.43
CA LEU A 292 -12.67 21.91 -17.14
C LEU A 292 -11.52 21.94 -18.16
N GLY A 293 -11.71 22.56 -19.34
CA GLY A 293 -10.66 22.68 -20.36
C GLY A 293 -9.60 23.75 -20.08
N LEU A 294 -9.82 24.64 -19.10
CA LEU A 294 -8.92 25.75 -18.77
C LEU A 294 -8.43 25.73 -17.31
N ALA A 295 -8.93 24.81 -16.49
CA ALA A 295 -8.73 24.84 -15.04
C ALA A 295 -8.40 23.47 -14.41
N TYR A 296 -7.78 22.54 -15.15
CA TYR A 296 -6.98 21.51 -14.51
C TYR A 296 -5.50 21.78 -14.69
N PRO A 297 -4.79 22.23 -13.64
CA PRO A 297 -3.42 21.83 -13.47
C PRO A 297 -3.40 20.30 -13.26
N ASN A 298 -2.43 19.66 -13.90
CA ASN A 298 -1.95 18.28 -13.69
C ASN A 298 -2.54 17.55 -12.45
N PRO A 299 -3.07 16.31 -12.56
CA PRO A 299 -3.50 15.49 -11.39
C PRO A 299 -2.39 15.21 -10.35
N ASN A 300 -1.16 15.67 -10.61
CA ASN A 300 -0.03 15.71 -9.67
C ASN A 300 0.06 16.99 -8.82
N LEU A 301 -0.86 17.96 -8.96
CA LEU A 301 -0.98 19.11 -8.06
C LEU A 301 -2.10 18.82 -7.05
N ALA A 302 -1.85 19.22 -5.79
CA ALA A 302 -2.61 18.85 -4.59
C ALA A 302 -4.14 18.83 -4.79
N PRO A 303 -4.85 17.89 -4.13
CA PRO A 303 -6.31 17.76 -4.27
C PRO A 303 -7.01 19.11 -4.04
N PRO A 304 -8.14 19.37 -4.71
CA PRO A 304 -8.87 20.63 -4.58
C PRO A 304 -9.26 20.84 -3.11
N LEU A 305 -8.78 21.94 -2.53
CA LEU A 305 -9.09 22.35 -1.15
C LEU A 305 -10.62 22.48 -1.00
N SER A 306 -11.19 21.65 -0.12
CA SER A 306 -12.57 21.78 0.37
C SER A 306 -12.68 22.85 1.47
N GLY A 307 -13.88 23.34 1.78
CA GLY A 307 -14.10 24.21 2.94
C GLY A 307 -13.61 23.60 4.25
N PHE A 308 -13.79 22.28 4.41
CA PHE A 308 -13.26 21.53 5.56
C PHE A 308 -11.72 21.58 5.63
N GLU A 309 -11.03 21.48 4.50
CA GLU A 309 -9.56 21.54 4.49
C GLU A 309 -9.03 22.95 4.77
N VAL A 310 -9.71 24.00 4.29
CA VAL A 310 -9.39 25.39 4.66
C VAL A 310 -9.57 25.58 6.16
N PHE A 311 -10.69 25.11 6.71
CA PHE A 311 -10.93 25.13 8.16
C PHE A 311 -9.85 24.38 8.94
N ARG A 312 -9.54 23.14 8.54
CA ARG A 312 -8.49 22.33 9.16
C ARG A 312 -7.14 23.04 9.13
N ASN A 313 -6.75 23.57 7.97
CA ASN A 313 -5.44 24.21 7.81
C ASN A 313 -5.32 25.48 8.69
N GLU A 314 -6.41 26.23 8.85
CA GLU A 314 -6.44 27.39 9.76
C GLU A 314 -6.38 26.99 11.23
N LEU A 315 -7.06 25.91 11.60
CA LEU A 315 -7.06 25.39 12.96
C LEU A 315 -5.65 24.88 13.35
N VAL A 316 -5.01 24.14 12.45
CA VAL A 316 -3.67 23.55 12.65
C VAL A 316 -2.57 24.62 12.60
N ALA A 317 -2.77 25.71 11.87
CA ALA A 317 -1.86 26.85 11.88
C ALA A 317 -1.90 27.66 13.20
N GLY A 318 -2.99 27.51 13.99
CA GLY A 318 -3.23 28.28 15.20
C GLY A 318 -2.85 27.59 16.52
N ASP A 319 -2.89 26.25 16.58
CA ASP A 319 -2.59 25.51 17.81
C ASP A 319 -2.02 24.11 17.50
N GLY A 320 -1.08 23.66 18.33
CA GLY A 320 -0.28 22.46 18.08
C GLY A 320 -1.10 21.17 17.97
N GLY A 321 -1.15 20.62 16.76
CA GLY A 321 -1.33 19.17 16.53
C GLY A 321 -2.68 18.58 16.90
N LEU A 322 -3.78 19.27 16.64
CA LEU A 322 -5.12 18.66 16.76
C LEU A 322 -5.26 17.45 15.83
N GLY A 323 -5.78 16.36 16.37
CA GLY A 323 -6.04 15.14 15.60
C GLY A 323 -7.17 15.36 14.60
N PHE A 324 -7.16 14.61 13.48
CA PHE A 324 -8.19 14.71 12.43
C PHE A 324 -9.63 14.68 12.98
N TRP A 325 -9.89 13.82 13.97
CA TRP A 325 -11.23 13.66 14.56
C TRP A 325 -11.66 14.84 15.44
N GLU A 326 -10.73 15.51 16.10
CA GLU A 326 -11.03 16.71 16.90
C GLU A 326 -11.40 17.87 15.96
N VAL A 327 -10.66 18.02 14.86
CA VAL A 327 -10.98 18.99 13.80
C VAL A 327 -12.36 18.70 13.20
N LEU A 328 -12.67 17.43 12.91
CA LEU A 328 -13.97 17.05 12.37
C LEU A 328 -15.11 17.37 13.34
N ALA A 329 -14.96 17.07 14.63
CA ALA A 329 -15.97 17.41 15.63
C ALA A 329 -16.23 18.93 15.70
N TRP A 330 -15.18 19.74 15.54
CA TRP A 330 -15.32 21.20 15.54
C TRP A 330 -15.97 21.70 14.25
N TRP A 331 -15.65 21.09 13.11
CA TRP A 331 -16.31 21.37 11.83
C TRP A 331 -17.80 21.05 11.88
N GLU A 332 -18.19 19.92 12.47
CA GLU A 332 -19.59 19.53 12.64
C GLU A 332 -20.35 20.48 13.58
N ALA A 333 -19.67 21.04 14.58
CA ALA A 333 -20.22 22.04 15.50
C ALA A 333 -20.43 23.42 14.84
N LEU A 334 -19.85 23.67 13.65
CA LEU A 334 -20.08 24.91 12.91
C LEU A 334 -21.52 24.98 12.38
N SER A 335 -22.09 26.18 12.46
CA SER A 335 -23.35 26.50 11.80
C SER A 335 -23.21 26.31 10.28
N HIS A 336 -24.36 26.12 9.61
CA HIS A 336 -24.37 26.02 8.15
C HIS A 336 -23.78 27.27 7.48
N GLU A 337 -24.04 28.46 8.03
CA GLU A 337 -23.48 29.73 7.52
C GLU A 337 -21.95 29.76 7.65
N GLN A 338 -21.41 29.29 8.77
CA GLN A 338 -19.95 29.21 8.97
C GLN A 338 -19.30 28.23 7.99
N ARG A 339 -19.88 27.04 7.80
CA ARG A 339 -19.37 26.07 6.81
C ARG A 339 -19.41 26.62 5.39
N THR A 340 -20.50 27.29 5.02
CA THR A 340 -20.61 27.96 3.72
C THR A 340 -19.56 29.04 3.54
N SER A 341 -19.21 29.80 4.58
CA SER A 341 -18.12 30.78 4.51
C SER A 341 -16.78 30.13 4.22
N TYR A 342 -16.50 28.95 4.80
CA TYR A 342 -15.28 28.20 4.49
C TYR A 342 -15.27 27.64 3.07
N GLU A 343 -16.41 27.19 2.54
CA GLU A 343 -16.52 26.76 1.13
C GLU A 343 -16.28 27.91 0.15
N VAL A 344 -16.79 29.11 0.45
CA VAL A 344 -16.52 30.31 -0.35
C VAL A 344 -15.02 30.64 -0.33
N ARG A 345 -14.37 30.57 0.84
CA ARG A 345 -12.93 30.81 0.95
C ARG A 345 -12.11 29.75 0.22
N ALA A 346 -12.50 28.48 0.30
CA ALA A 346 -11.88 27.41 -0.47
C ALA A 346 -12.00 27.66 -1.97
N TRP A 347 -13.12 28.22 -2.42
CA TRP A 347 -13.28 28.68 -3.80
C TRP A 347 -12.35 29.85 -4.15
N GLU A 348 -12.25 30.87 -3.29
CA GLU A 348 -11.36 32.02 -3.50
C GLU A 348 -9.88 31.61 -3.59
N VAL A 349 -9.42 30.71 -2.71
CA VAL A 349 -8.06 30.16 -2.73
C VAL A 349 -7.78 29.42 -4.03
N ARG A 350 -8.75 28.63 -4.52
CA ARG A 350 -8.66 27.95 -5.82
C ARG A 350 -8.61 28.95 -6.98
N ALA A 351 -9.44 29.98 -6.96
CA ALA A 351 -9.49 31.01 -7.99
C ALA A 351 -8.19 31.82 -8.04
N ALA A 352 -7.56 32.09 -6.89
CA ALA A 352 -6.27 32.77 -6.80
C ALA A 352 -5.11 31.89 -7.31
N ALA A 353 -5.14 30.58 -7.05
CA ALA A 353 -4.11 29.65 -7.52
C ALA A 353 -4.15 29.39 -9.05
N ALA A 354 -5.25 29.74 -9.71
CA ALA A 354 -5.44 29.57 -11.15
C ALA A 354 -5.01 30.81 -11.99
N GLN A 355 -4.66 31.92 -11.35
CA GLN A 355 -4.12 33.13 -11.98
C GLN A 355 -2.59 33.09 -12.00
#